data_AF-A0A3E0KPJ2-F1
#
_entry.id   AF-A0A3E0KPJ2-F1
#
_cell.length_a   1.000
_cell.length_b   1.000
_cell.length_c   1.000
_cell.angle_alpha   90.00
_cell.angle_beta   90.00
_cell.angle_gamma   90.00
#
_symmetry.space_group_name_H-M   'P 1'
#
loop_
_entity.id
_entity.type
_entity.pdbx_description
1 polymer ?
#
loop_
_entity_poly.entity_id
_entity_poly.type
_entity_poly.pdbx_seq_one_letter_code
_entity_poly.pdbx_strand_id
1 'polypeptide(L)'
;MVPYIEPGQRPAIDEAVGRLAEAVRSQGADLNARAGLINYAVTRLLLEILDDEPRLRYHHIALVTGVVENVKQEFYRRLAAPYEDGKAAENGDVYPAHP
;
A
#
# COMPACT_ATOMS: atom_id res chain seq x y z
N MET A 1 -3.99 -2.97 8.69
CA MET A 1 -5.09 -3.61 7.95
C MET A 1 -5.44 -4.91 8.63
N VAL A 2 -6.72 -5.18 8.91
CA VAL A 2 -7.11 -6.55 9.23
C VAL A 2 -7.09 -7.30 7.89
N PRO A 3 -6.32 -8.39 7.72
CA PRO A 3 -6.31 -9.11 6.46
C PRO A 3 -7.71 -9.68 6.23
N TYR A 4 -8.43 -9.17 5.22
CA TYR A 4 -9.73 -9.69 4.79
C TYR A 4 -9.61 -10.99 3.97
N ILE A 5 -8.42 -11.61 3.97
CA ILE A 5 -8.12 -12.87 3.32
C ILE A 5 -7.96 -13.99 4.35
N GLU A 6 -8.32 -15.21 3.95
CA GLU A 6 -8.20 -16.38 4.80
C GLU A 6 -6.71 -16.63 5.16
N PRO A 7 -6.40 -17.04 6.41
CA PRO A 7 -5.02 -17.30 6.81
C PRO A 7 -4.26 -18.25 5.88
N GLY A 8 -4.94 -19.25 5.29
CA GLY A 8 -4.34 -20.20 4.37
C GLY A 8 -3.89 -19.60 3.03
N GLN A 9 -4.42 -18.44 2.63
CA GLN A 9 -4.03 -17.75 1.40
C GLN A 9 -2.75 -16.91 1.57
N ARG A 10 -2.41 -16.55 2.81
CA ARG A 10 -1.31 -15.61 3.11
C ARG A 10 0.06 -16.10 2.63
N PRO A 11 0.48 -17.36 2.86
CA PRO A 11 1.85 -17.77 2.54
C PRO A 11 2.24 -17.54 1.07
N ALA A 12 1.35 -17.87 0.14
CA ALA A 12 1.60 -17.67 -1.29
C ALA A 12 1.69 -16.18 -1.68
N ILE A 13 0.81 -15.35 -1.10
CA ILE A 13 0.81 -13.91 -1.32
C ILE A 13 2.05 -13.26 -0.69
N ASP A 14 2.41 -13.63 0.54
CA ASP A 14 3.57 -13.13 1.26
C ASP A 14 4.87 -13.46 0.51
N GLU A 15 4.97 -14.67 -0.05
CA GLU A 15 6.11 -15.07 -0.89
C GLU A 15 6.21 -14.22 -2.16
N ALA A 16 5.10 -13.98 -2.85
CA ALA A 16 5.05 -13.13 -4.03
C ALA A 16 5.42 -11.68 -3.73
N VAL A 17 4.90 -11.14 -2.61
CA VAL A 17 5.23 -9.79 -2.11
C VAL A 17 6.72 -9.71 -1.78
N GLY A 18 7.29 -10.74 -1.15
CA GLY A 18 8.72 -10.81 -0.82
C GLY A 18 9.60 -10.72 -2.07
N ARG A 19 9.27 -11.47 -3.12
CA ARG A 19 9.98 -11.40 -4.41
C ARG A 19 9.88 -10.02 -5.06
N LEU A 20 8.68 -9.43 -5.08
CA LEU A 20 8.48 -8.10 -5.67
C LEU A 20 9.27 -7.04 -4.91
N ALA A 21 9.25 -7.10 -3.57
CA ALA A 21 9.99 -6.18 -2.73
C ALA A 21 11.51 -6.29 -2.97
N GLU A 22 12.02 -7.50 -3.17
CA GLU A 22 13.44 -7.69 -3.50
C GLU A 22 13.79 -7.08 -4.85
N ALA A 23 12.99 -7.30 -5.89
CA ALA A 23 13.20 -6.68 -7.20
C ALA A 23 13.19 -5.14 -7.14
N VAL A 24 12.30 -4.55 -6.35
CA VAL A 24 12.25 -3.09 -6.14
C VAL A 24 13.51 -2.61 -5.41
N ARG A 25 13.97 -3.32 -4.37
CA ARG A 25 15.16 -2.95 -3.61
C ARG A 25 16.44 -3.05 -4.43
N SER A 26 16.59 -4.10 -5.23
CA SER A 26 17.80 -4.37 -6.00
C SER A 26 17.99 -3.41 -7.17
N GLN A 27 16.89 -2.90 -7.75
CA GLN A 27 16.93 -1.99 -8.90
C GLN A 27 16.93 -0.51 -8.52
N GLY A 28 16.48 -0.16 -7.30
CA GLY A 28 16.40 1.22 -6.83
C GLY A 28 17.54 1.58 -5.88
N ALA A 29 18.40 2.51 -6.29
CA ALA A 29 19.57 2.96 -5.52
C ALA A 29 19.20 3.67 -4.20
N ASP A 30 18.07 4.37 -4.17
CA ASP A 30 17.54 5.08 -3.00
C ASP A 30 16.01 5.03 -2.96
N LEU A 31 15.41 5.70 -1.96
CA LEU A 31 13.96 5.72 -1.80
C LEU A 31 13.22 6.44 -2.95
N ASN A 32 13.82 7.47 -3.55
CA ASN A 32 13.21 8.19 -4.67
C ASN A 32 13.16 7.32 -5.93
N ALA A 33 14.24 6.62 -6.24
CA ALA A 33 14.27 5.63 -7.32
C ALA A 33 13.27 4.50 -7.06
N ARG A 34 13.20 4.01 -5.81
CA ARG A 34 12.23 2.98 -5.42
C ARG A 34 10.79 3.45 -5.51
N ALA A 35 10.49 4.73 -5.28
CA ALA A 35 9.14 5.26 -5.41
C ALA A 35 8.60 5.09 -6.83
N GLY A 36 9.42 5.36 -7.85
CA GLY A 36 9.07 5.11 -9.25
C GLY A 36 8.83 3.62 -9.53
N LEU A 37 9.68 2.74 -9.00
CA LEU A 37 9.54 1.29 -9.15
C LEU A 37 8.30 0.74 -8.44
N ILE A 38 7.97 1.23 -7.24
CA ILE A 38 6.76 0.87 -6.50
C ILE A 38 5.53 1.30 -7.30
N ASN A 39 5.51 2.52 -7.81
CA ASN A 39 4.40 3.01 -8.62
C ASN A 39 4.18 2.14 -9.87
N TYR A 40 5.26 1.79 -10.57
CA TYR A 40 5.19 0.88 -11.71
C TYR A 40 4.70 -0.52 -11.31
N ALA A 41 5.27 -1.10 -10.27
CA ALA A 41 4.94 -2.44 -9.80
C ALA A 41 3.48 -2.58 -9.38
N VAL A 42 2.97 -1.63 -8.58
CA VAL A 42 1.56 -1.62 -8.17
C VAL A 42 0.67 -1.43 -9.39
N THR A 43 0.97 -0.49 -10.29
CA THR A 43 0.19 -0.29 -11.52
C THR A 43 0.11 -1.57 -12.36
N ARG A 44 1.24 -2.26 -12.55
CA ARG A 44 1.26 -3.52 -13.31
C ARG A 44 0.49 -4.62 -12.61
N LEU A 45 0.63 -4.78 -11.28
CA LEU A 45 -0.17 -5.74 -10.51
C LEU A 45 -1.68 -5.53 -10.72
N LEU A 46 -2.14 -4.28 -10.66
CA LEU A 46 -3.57 -3.98 -10.87
C LEU A 46 -4.03 -4.27 -12.30
N LEU A 47 -3.18 -3.99 -13.29
CA LEU A 47 -3.48 -4.30 -14.70
C LEU A 47 -3.57 -5.81 -14.93
N GLU A 48 -2.65 -6.60 -14.38
CA GLU A 48 -2.70 -8.07 -14.50
C GLU A 48 -3.97 -8.64 -13.86
N ILE A 49 -4.36 -8.17 -12.67
CA ILE A 49 -5.59 -8.60 -12.00
C ILE A 49 -6.84 -8.26 -12.84
N LEU A 50 -6.83 -7.13 -13.54
CA LEU A 50 -7.96 -6.69 -14.37
C LEU A 50 -7.98 -7.36 -15.75
N ASP A 51 -6.87 -7.94 -16.22
CA ASP A 51 -6.79 -8.65 -17.50
C ASP A 51 -7.52 -10.01 -17.45
N ASP A 52 -7.59 -10.62 -16.26
CA ASP A 52 -8.34 -11.86 -16.01
C ASP A 52 -9.87 -11.68 -16.13
N GLU A 53 -10.37 -10.45 -16.20
CA GLU A 53 -11.80 -10.15 -16.35
C GLU A 53 -12.26 -10.26 -17.82
N PRO A 54 -13.22 -11.14 -18.16
CA PRO A 54 -13.65 -11.38 -19.55
C PRO A 54 -14.13 -10.12 -20.29
N ARG A 55 -14.59 -9.11 -19.54
CA ARG A 55 -14.94 -7.79 -20.06
C ARG A 55 -14.71 -6.74 -19.00
N LEU A 56 -13.71 -5.89 -19.20
CA LEU A 56 -13.45 -4.74 -18.34
C LEU A 56 -14.64 -3.76 -18.36
N ARG A 57 -15.09 -3.38 -17.18
CA ARG A 57 -16.17 -2.41 -16.97
C ARG A 57 -15.71 -1.35 -15.98
N TYR A 58 -16.30 -0.15 -16.08
CA TYR A 58 -15.97 0.96 -15.17
C TYR A 58 -16.07 0.58 -13.68
N HIS A 59 -17.05 -0.23 -13.31
CA HIS A 59 -17.20 -0.66 -11.92
C HIS A 59 -16.02 -1.49 -11.39
N HIS A 60 -15.32 -2.27 -12.23
CA HIS A 60 -14.09 -2.97 -11.83
C HIS A 60 -12.97 -1.98 -11.53
N ILE A 61 -12.82 -0.96 -12.37
CA ILE A 61 -11.84 0.12 -12.19
C ILE A 61 -12.13 0.86 -10.89
N ALA A 62 -13.39 1.26 -10.67
CA ALA A 62 -13.82 1.94 -9.46
C ALA A 62 -13.59 1.09 -8.19
N LEU A 63 -13.89 -0.22 -8.26
CA LEU A 63 -13.67 -1.16 -7.17
C LEU A 63 -12.19 -1.25 -6.80
N VAL A 64 -11.32 -1.54 -7.76
CA VAL A 64 -9.87 -1.71 -7.53
C VAL A 64 -9.25 -0.39 -7.06
N THR A 65 -9.65 0.74 -7.64
CA THR A 65 -9.20 2.08 -7.20
C THR A 65 -9.61 2.33 -5.74
N GLY A 66 -10.84 1.99 -5.36
CA GLY A 66 -11.30 2.10 -3.97
C GLY A 66 -10.53 1.22 -3.00
N VAL A 67 -10.15 0.00 -3.41
CA VAL A 67 -9.28 -0.87 -2.61
C VAL A 67 -7.91 -0.23 -2.38
N VAL A 68 -7.29 0.33 -3.42
CA VAL A 68 -5.99 1.01 -3.30
C VAL A 68 -6.08 2.24 -2.39
N GLU A 69 -7.18 3.01 -2.46
CA GLU A 69 -7.42 4.13 -1.56
C GLU A 69 -7.49 3.66 -0.10
N ASN A 70 -8.24 2.58 0.17
CA ASN A 70 -8.32 2.00 1.51
C ASN A 70 -6.95 1.53 2.02
N VAL A 71 -6.13 0.92 1.15
CA VAL A 71 -4.75 0.52 1.49
C VAL A 71 -3.90 1.73 1.89
N LYS A 72 -3.96 2.83 1.11
CA LYS A 72 -3.25 4.08 1.42
C LYS A 72 -3.64 4.63 2.78
N GLN A 73 -4.95 4.74 3.04
CA GLN A 73 -5.49 5.28 4.29
C GLN A 73 -5.05 4.43 5.50
N GLU A 74 -5.15 3.10 5.39
CA GLU A 74 -4.78 2.21 6.48
C GLU A 74 -3.25 2.15 6.71
N PHE A 75 -2.45 2.26 5.64
CA PHE A 75 -1.00 2.38 5.75
C PHE A 75 -0.63 3.65 6.51
N TYR A 76 -1.20 4.80 6.14
CA TYR A 76 -0.98 6.06 6.83
C TYR A 76 -1.38 5.97 8.30
N ARG A 77 -2.60 5.49 8.58
CA ARG A 77 -3.13 5.37 9.95
C ARG A 77 -2.29 4.45 10.84
N ARG A 78 -1.73 3.36 10.29
CA ARG A 78 -0.98 2.37 11.08
C ARG A 78 0.49 2.69 11.23
N LEU A 79 1.08 3.41 10.27
CA LEU A 79 2.52 3.69 10.25
C LEU A 79 2.83 5.17 10.53
N ALA A 80 2.21 6.09 9.77
CA ALA A 80 2.50 7.52 9.88
C ALA A 80 1.90 8.11 11.15
N ALA A 81 0.64 7.82 11.47
CA ALA A 81 -0.01 8.44 12.64
C ALA A 81 0.73 8.18 13.97
N PRO A 82 1.14 6.94 14.33
CA PRO A 82 1.92 6.73 15.55
C PRO A 82 3.29 7.41 15.55
N TYR A 83 3.91 7.55 14.38
CA TYR A 83 5.17 8.29 14.23
C TYR A 83 4.93 9.80 14.46
N GLU A 84 3.88 10.36 13.88
CA GLU A 84 3.47 11.76 14.04
C GLU A 84 3.09 12.06 15.49
N ASP A 85 2.35 11.18 16.15
CA ASP A 85 2.02 11.27 17.58
C ASP A 85 3.30 11.35 18.44
N GLY A 86 4.30 10.52 18.13
CA GLY A 86 5.61 10.57 18.78
C GLY A 86 6.32 11.89 18.53
N LYS A 87 6.32 12.39 17.29
CA LYS A 87 6.91 13.69 16.95
C LYS A 87 6.19 14.86 17.63
N ALA A 88 4.87 14.79 17.78
CA ALA A 88 4.08 15.78 18.50
C ALA A 88 4.41 15.78 20.00
N ALA A 89 4.58 14.59 20.61
CA ALA A 89 5.02 14.49 22.00
C ALA A 89 6.45 15.04 22.22
N GLU A 90 7.35 14.85 21.25
CA GLU A 90 8.74 15.35 21.33
C GLU A 90 8.87 16.85 21.08
N ASN A 91 8.18 17.38 20.06
CA ASN A 91 8.38 18.73 19.56
C ASN A 91 7.27 19.72 19.99
N GLY A 92 6.23 19.21 20.64
CA GLY A 92 4.97 19.94 20.83
C GLY A 92 4.04 19.75 19.64
N ASP A 93 2.76 19.57 19.94
CA ASP A 93 1.70 19.54 18.93
C ASP A 93 1.31 20.98 18.55
N VAL A 94 1.10 21.21 17.25
CA VAL A 94 0.60 22.49 16.72
C VAL A 94 -0.92 22.61 16.87
N TYR A 95 -1.61 21.47 17.01
CA TYR A 95 -3.04 21.46 17.26
C TYR A 95 -3.32 21.84 18.73
N PRO A 96 -4.35 22.66 18.98
CA PRO A 96 -4.75 22.96 20.34
C PRO A 96 -5.16 21.68 21.05
N ALA A 97 -4.79 21.53 22.32
CA ALA A 97 -5.33 20.48 23.16
C ALA A 97 -6.86 20.65 23.23
N HIS A 98 -7.59 19.74 22.58
CA HIS A 98 -9.03 19.67 22.74
C HIS A 98 -9.35 18.89 24.04
N PRO A 99 -10.23 19.43 24.90
CA PRO A 99 -10.66 18.74 26.13
C PRO A 99 -11.49 17.48 25.84
#